data_AF-A0A2M7A3H1-F1
#
_entry.id   AF-A0A2M7A3H1-F1
#
_cell.length_a   1.000
_cell.length_b   1.000
_cell.length_c   1.000
_cell.angle_alpha   90.00
_cell.angle_beta   90.00
_cell.angle_gamma   90.00
#
_symmetry.space_group_name_H-M   'P 1'
#
loop_
_entity.id
_entity.type
_entity.pdbx_description
1 polymer ?
#
loop_
_entity_poly.entity_id
_entity_poly.type
_entity_poly.pdbx_seq_one_letter_code
_entity_poly.pdbx_strand_id
1 'polypeptide(L)'
;MFGRDFTERGVALRRDSGEGKVEVIEAGGRYAAGMVDSKIEGAHYYYFKLAEKPKAETVDISVEYFDAAEGTVTLSYDGAQGGFMKCPEIQLTGGHTWNLIVFRIPDGKWTGGCNGADFRIGNAPAGFAIGAVAVRAV
;
A
#
# COMPACT_ATOMS: atom_id res chain seq x y z
N MET A 1 -10.57 6.33 6.24
CA MET A 1 -9.41 7.08 5.73
C MET A 1 -8.21 6.66 6.58
N PHE A 2 -7.13 6.20 5.96
CA PHE A 2 -5.84 6.07 6.64
C PHE A 2 -5.34 7.48 6.97
N GLY A 3 -5.33 7.82 8.24
CA GLY A 3 -5.14 9.20 8.70
C GLY A 3 -5.57 9.42 10.14
N ARG A 4 -6.26 8.46 10.78
CA ARG A 4 -6.46 8.45 12.25
C ARG A 4 -6.15 7.09 12.89
N ASP A 5 -6.65 6.00 12.31
CA ASP A 5 -6.63 4.70 13.01
C ASP A 5 -5.80 3.61 12.33
N PHE A 6 -5.10 3.94 11.22
CA PHE A 6 -4.33 2.98 10.40
C PHE A 6 -5.09 1.72 9.99
N THR A 7 -6.42 1.75 10.10
CA THR A 7 -7.33 0.67 9.75
C THR A 7 -8.52 1.29 9.05
N GLU A 8 -8.87 0.77 7.88
CA GLU A 8 -10.04 1.21 7.12
C GLU A 8 -10.64 0.04 6.37
N ARG A 9 -11.96 -0.17 6.51
CA ARG A 9 -12.73 -1.16 5.74
C ARG A 9 -12.10 -2.56 5.74
N GLY A 10 -11.58 -3.00 6.89
CA GLY A 10 -10.94 -4.30 7.04
C GLY A 10 -9.51 -4.40 6.52
N VAL A 11 -8.90 -3.28 6.10
CA VAL A 11 -7.49 -3.19 5.73
C VAL A 11 -6.74 -2.47 6.84
N ALA A 12 -5.71 -3.11 7.40
CA ALA A 12 -4.85 -2.54 8.43
C ALA A 12 -3.44 -2.27 7.87
N LEU A 13 -2.97 -1.03 8.00
CA LEU A 13 -1.62 -0.60 7.65
C LEU A 13 -0.70 -0.75 8.87
N ARG A 14 0.42 -1.46 8.69
CA ARG A 14 1.45 -1.59 9.71
C ARG A 14 2.21 -0.27 9.87
N ARG A 15 2.30 0.22 11.11
CA ARG A 15 2.93 1.51 11.44
C ARG A 15 4.46 1.48 11.50
N ASP A 16 5.04 0.35 11.86
CA ASP A 16 6.50 0.17 11.88
C ASP A 16 6.83 -1.28 11.48
N SER A 17 7.51 -1.43 10.35
CA SER A 17 8.03 -2.70 9.85
C SER A 17 9.55 -2.83 9.94
N GLY A 18 10.26 -1.79 10.40
CA GLY A 18 11.70 -1.64 10.18
C GLY A 18 12.06 -1.15 8.77
N GLU A 19 11.33 -1.60 7.74
CA GLU A 19 11.49 -1.18 6.34
C GLU A 19 10.54 -0.02 5.93
N GLY A 20 9.86 0.54 6.92
CA GLY A 20 8.85 1.56 6.74
C GLY A 20 8.20 1.89 8.07
N LYS A 21 8.52 3.08 8.58
CA LYS A 21 7.80 3.71 9.67
C LYS A 21 6.84 4.72 9.07
N VAL A 22 5.56 4.54 9.36
CA VAL A 22 4.48 5.35 8.80
C VAL A 22 3.75 6.07 9.93
N GLU A 23 3.58 7.38 9.75
CA GLU A 23 2.86 8.25 10.67
C GLU A 23 1.72 8.97 9.95
N VAL A 24 0.82 9.57 10.72
CA VAL A 24 -0.19 10.47 10.16
C VAL A 24 0.51 11.78 9.84
N ILE A 25 0.46 12.17 8.58
CA ILE A 25 0.99 13.44 8.08
C ILE A 25 -0.14 14.25 7.42
N GLU A 26 0.10 15.54 7.18
CA GLU A 26 -0.73 16.33 6.29
C GLU A 26 -0.13 16.31 4.87
N ALA A 27 -0.95 15.94 3.88
CA ALA A 27 -0.57 15.93 2.47
C ALA A 27 -1.73 16.50 1.63
N GLY A 28 -1.45 17.46 0.75
CA GLY A 28 -2.48 18.07 -0.10
C GLY A 28 -3.74 18.54 0.65
N GLY A 29 -3.57 19.08 1.87
CA GLY A 29 -4.66 19.57 2.73
C GLY A 29 -5.52 18.48 3.39
N ARG A 30 -5.06 17.22 3.45
CA ARG A 30 -5.75 16.11 4.11
C ARG A 30 -4.78 15.29 4.97
N TYR A 31 -5.29 14.63 6.01
CA TYR A 31 -4.49 13.67 6.77
C TYR A 31 -4.29 12.37 5.98
N ALA A 32 -3.06 11.88 5.94
CA ALA A 32 -2.67 10.70 5.17
C ALA A 32 -1.65 9.86 5.97
N ALA A 33 -1.47 8.61 5.57
CA ALA A 33 -0.38 7.79 6.05
C ALA A 33 0.87 8.06 5.19
N GLY A 34 1.89 8.67 5.79
CA GLY A 34 3.15 9.02 5.14
C GLY A 34 4.34 8.34 5.80
N MET A 35 5.29 7.88 4.98
CA MET A 35 6.53 7.30 5.46
C MET A 35 7.44 8.39 6.02
N VAL A 36 7.86 8.22 7.27
CA VAL A 36 8.70 9.19 8.00
C VAL A 36 10.10 8.67 8.28
N ASP A 37 10.31 7.35 8.21
CA ASP A 37 11.61 6.72 8.45
C ASP A 37 11.66 5.32 7.81
N SER A 38 12.87 4.84 7.52
CA SER A 38 13.18 3.45 7.21
C SER A 38 14.55 3.09 7.75
N LYS A 39 14.63 1.98 8.51
CA LYS A 39 15.87 1.50 9.11
C LYS A 39 16.71 0.66 8.14
N ILE A 40 16.20 0.41 6.93
CA ILE A 40 16.89 -0.32 5.88
C ILE A 40 16.97 0.57 4.64
N GLU A 41 18.20 0.88 4.23
CA GLU A 41 18.47 1.72 3.08
C GLU A 41 17.79 1.18 1.81
N GLY A 42 17.06 2.04 1.11
CA GLY A 42 16.33 1.70 -0.12
C GLY A 42 15.06 0.88 0.09
N ALA A 43 14.75 0.43 1.31
CA ALA A 43 13.50 -0.25 1.62
C ALA A 43 12.45 0.77 2.06
N HIS A 44 11.45 1.01 1.23
CA HIS A 44 10.34 1.91 1.52
C HIS A 44 9.02 1.19 1.25
N TYR A 45 8.52 0.47 2.26
CA TYR A 45 7.33 -0.37 2.13
C TYR A 45 6.19 0.04 3.07
N TYR A 46 4.99 0.17 2.50
CA TYR A 46 3.74 0.21 3.23
C TYR A 46 3.15 -1.20 3.29
N TYR A 47 3.04 -1.78 4.49
CA TYR A 47 2.59 -3.16 4.68
C TYR A 47 1.14 -3.23 5.12
N PHE A 48 0.34 -4.07 4.46
CA PHE A 48 -1.09 -4.16 4.70
C PHE A 48 -1.53 -5.58 5.06
N LYS A 49 -2.40 -5.66 6.05
CA LYS A 49 -3.05 -6.89 6.48
C LYS A 49 -4.56 -6.76 6.33
N LEU A 50 -5.18 -7.79 5.77
CA LEU A 50 -6.62 -7.93 5.65
C LEU A 50 -7.16 -8.63 6.90
N ALA A 51 -8.13 -7.98 7.53
CA ALA A 51 -8.88 -8.55 8.66
C ALA A 51 -9.73 -9.75 8.22
N GLU A 52 -10.40 -9.61 7.07
CA GLU A 52 -11.14 -10.69 6.43
C GLU A 52 -10.53 -11.01 5.07
N LYS A 53 -10.35 -12.30 4.79
CA LYS A 53 -9.72 -12.76 3.56
C LYS A 53 -10.76 -12.80 2.43
N PRO A 54 -10.51 -12.16 1.28
CA PRO A 54 -11.38 -12.28 0.13
C PRO A 54 -11.58 -13.75 -0.26
N LYS A 55 -12.82 -14.12 -0.53
CA LYS A 55 -13.17 -15.46 -1.03
C LYS A 55 -13.20 -15.54 -2.56
N ALA A 56 -13.26 -14.39 -3.21
CA ALA A 56 -13.17 -14.30 -4.67
C ALA A 56 -11.77 -14.64 -5.13
N GLU A 57 -11.67 -15.31 -6.28
CA GLU A 57 -10.40 -15.63 -6.93
C GLU A 57 -9.66 -14.35 -7.30
N THR A 58 -10.36 -13.42 -7.94
CA THR A 58 -9.83 -12.11 -8.34
C THR A 58 -10.38 -10.99 -7.47
N VAL A 59 -9.51 -10.07 -7.09
CA VAL A 59 -9.87 -8.83 -6.39
C VAL A 59 -9.19 -7.62 -7.00
N ASP A 60 -9.81 -6.45 -6.83
CA ASP A 60 -9.19 -5.16 -7.08
C ASP A 60 -8.76 -4.52 -5.76
N ILE A 61 -7.51 -4.08 -5.70
CA ILE A 61 -6.97 -3.25 -4.63
C ILE A 61 -6.83 -1.83 -5.15
N SER A 62 -7.64 -0.92 -4.63
CA SER A 62 -7.56 0.50 -4.96
C SER A 62 -6.79 1.28 -3.90
N VAL A 63 -5.84 2.12 -4.32
CA VAL A 63 -5.03 2.97 -3.43
C VAL A 63 -5.23 4.43 -3.83
N GLU A 64 -5.84 5.22 -2.96
CA GLU A 64 -5.87 6.68 -3.07
C GLU A 64 -4.59 7.23 -2.44
N TYR A 65 -3.86 8.05 -3.18
CA TYR A 65 -2.55 8.56 -2.76
C TYR A 65 -2.31 10.00 -3.20
N PHE A 66 -1.42 10.69 -2.50
CA PHE A 66 -0.92 12.00 -2.87
C PHE A 66 0.40 11.86 -3.64
N ASP A 67 0.45 12.38 -4.86
CA ASP A 67 1.61 12.30 -5.77
C ASP A 67 2.51 13.52 -5.60
N ALA A 68 3.40 13.55 -4.59
CA ALA A 68 4.24 14.72 -4.32
C ALA A 68 5.64 14.67 -4.97
N ALA A 69 6.06 13.52 -5.50
CA ALA A 69 7.40 13.35 -6.07
C ALA A 69 7.39 12.32 -7.21
N GLU A 70 8.31 12.50 -8.16
CA GLU A 70 8.59 11.51 -9.20
C GLU A 70 9.15 10.22 -8.59
N GLY A 71 8.94 9.10 -9.29
CA GLY A 71 9.42 7.78 -8.88
C GLY A 71 8.51 6.68 -9.41
N THR A 72 8.64 5.47 -8.87
CA THR A 72 7.72 4.37 -9.21
C THR A 72 7.15 3.76 -7.95
N VAL A 73 5.94 3.22 -8.05
CA VAL A 73 5.35 2.37 -7.01
C VAL A 73 4.89 1.06 -7.61
N THR A 74 4.96 -0.01 -6.83
CA THR A 74 4.41 -1.31 -7.20
C THR A 74 3.73 -1.96 -6.02
N LEU A 75 2.76 -2.82 -6.30
CA LEU A 75 2.14 -3.67 -5.31
C LEU A 75 2.78 -5.06 -5.38
N SER A 76 3.28 -5.54 -4.24
CA SER A 76 3.61 -6.95 -4.05
C SER A 76 2.57 -7.62 -3.15
N TYR A 77 2.11 -8.82 -3.46
CA TYR A 77 1.07 -9.53 -2.71
C TYR A 77 1.43 -10.97 -2.42
N ASP A 78 0.72 -11.53 -1.46
CA ASP A 78 0.77 -12.93 -1.12
C ASP A 78 -0.13 -13.74 -2.07
N GLY A 79 0.46 -14.25 -3.16
CA GLY A 79 -0.27 -14.96 -4.22
C GLY A 79 -0.12 -16.47 -4.18
N ALA A 80 -0.87 -17.14 -5.05
CA ALA A 80 -0.95 -18.60 -5.12
C ALA A 80 0.41 -19.24 -5.46
N GLN A 81 1.19 -18.61 -6.34
CA GLN A 81 2.51 -19.11 -6.76
C GLN A 81 3.64 -18.76 -5.79
N GLY A 82 3.42 -17.84 -4.84
CA GLY A 82 4.45 -17.42 -3.90
C GLY A 82 4.12 -16.13 -3.16
N GLY A 83 4.90 -15.87 -2.10
CA GLY A 83 4.91 -14.55 -1.47
C GLY A 83 5.57 -13.51 -2.39
N PHE A 84 5.18 -12.25 -2.26
CA PHE A 84 5.73 -11.12 -3.01
C PHE A 84 5.55 -11.18 -4.53
N MET A 85 4.47 -11.82 -5.00
CA MET A 85 4.03 -11.68 -6.40
C MET A 85 3.85 -10.21 -6.73
N LYS A 86 4.39 -9.72 -7.84
CA LYS A 86 4.43 -8.29 -8.17
C LYS A 86 3.41 -7.92 -9.24
N CYS A 87 2.72 -6.81 -9.04
CA CYS A 87 2.01 -6.11 -10.09
C CYS A 87 2.98 -5.26 -10.94
N PRO A 88 2.58 -4.83 -12.15
CA PRO A 88 3.31 -3.82 -12.90
C PRO A 88 3.59 -2.56 -12.08
N GLU A 89 4.70 -1.90 -12.37
CA GLU A 89 5.05 -0.62 -11.75
C GLU A 89 4.18 0.51 -12.31
N ILE A 90 3.86 1.48 -11.45
CA ILE A 90 3.18 2.70 -11.80
C ILE A 90 4.15 3.85 -11.65
N GLN A 91 4.26 4.67 -12.70
CA GLN A 91 5.08 5.87 -12.70
C GLN A 91 4.36 6.99 -11.95
N LEU A 92 5.07 7.62 -11.02
CA LEU A 92 4.66 8.84 -10.34
C LEU A 92 5.22 10.05 -11.06
N THR A 93 4.45 11.13 -11.03
CA THR A 93 4.75 12.36 -11.78
C THR A 93 5.16 13.51 -10.87
N GLY A 94 4.91 13.41 -9.57
CA GLY A 94 5.07 14.54 -8.65
C GLY A 94 4.08 15.68 -8.91
N GLY A 95 2.88 15.37 -9.40
CA GLY A 95 1.89 16.38 -9.81
C GLY A 95 1.21 17.14 -8.65
N HIS A 96 1.55 16.87 -7.40
CA HIS A 96 0.95 17.43 -6.18
C HIS A 96 -0.59 17.29 -6.13
N THR A 97 -1.11 16.17 -6.63
CA THR A 97 -2.53 15.87 -6.68
C THR A 97 -2.87 14.56 -6.00
N TRP A 98 -4.13 14.45 -5.56
CA TRP A 98 -4.70 13.20 -5.09
C TRP A 98 -5.13 12.35 -6.28
N ASN A 99 -4.60 11.13 -6.35
CA ASN A 99 -4.79 10.20 -7.44
C ASN A 99 -5.27 8.83 -6.92
N LEU A 100 -5.82 8.01 -7.82
CA LEU A 100 -6.31 6.66 -7.53
C LEU A 100 -5.65 5.65 -8.47
N ILE A 101 -4.93 4.68 -7.92
CA ILE A 101 -4.45 3.50 -8.67
C ILE A 101 -5.32 2.30 -8.30
N VAL A 102 -5.58 1.42 -9.28
CA VAL A 102 -6.24 0.14 -9.07
C VAL A 102 -5.34 -0.99 -9.56
N PHE A 103 -5.04 -1.94 -8.68
CA PHE A 103 -4.30 -3.16 -9.00
C PHE A 103 -5.27 -4.34 -9.03
N ARG A 104 -5.30 -5.08 -10.15
CA ARG A 104 -6.06 -6.33 -10.27
C ARG A 104 -5.20 -7.51 -9.84
N ILE A 105 -5.67 -8.25 -8.83
CA ILE A 105 -4.97 -9.38 -8.22
C ILE A 105 -5.73 -10.66 -8.55
N PRO A 106 -5.22 -11.53 -9.42
CA PRO A 106 -5.97 -12.68 -9.93
C PRO A 106 -5.96 -13.89 -9.01
N ASP A 107 -4.99 -14.02 -8.09
CA ASP A 107 -4.71 -15.27 -7.38
C ASP A 107 -4.17 -15.06 -5.95
N GLY A 108 -4.76 -14.13 -5.19
CA GLY A 108 -4.31 -13.85 -3.83
C GLY A 108 -4.65 -14.96 -2.83
N LYS A 109 -3.67 -15.42 -2.04
CA LYS A 109 -3.88 -16.40 -0.96
C LYS A 109 -4.02 -15.75 0.43
N TRP A 110 -3.47 -14.54 0.61
CA TRP A 110 -3.68 -13.71 1.81
C TRP A 110 -3.36 -14.41 3.15
N THR A 111 -2.28 -15.17 3.17
CA THR A 111 -1.79 -15.97 4.32
C THR A 111 -0.68 -15.27 5.09
N GLY A 112 -0.30 -14.04 4.71
CA GLY A 112 0.80 -13.31 5.34
C GLY A 112 2.17 -13.54 4.70
N GLY A 113 2.25 -14.08 3.48
CA GLY A 113 3.52 -14.36 2.80
C GLY A 113 4.32 -13.14 2.32
N CYS A 114 3.86 -11.92 2.58
CA CYS A 114 4.65 -10.69 2.42
C CYS A 114 5.21 -10.22 3.77
N ASN A 115 6.13 -10.97 4.39
CA ASN A 115 6.71 -10.65 5.71
C ASN A 115 5.65 -10.47 6.83
N GLY A 116 4.66 -11.37 6.88
CA GLY A 116 3.55 -11.33 7.84
C GLY A 116 2.38 -10.44 7.43
N ALA A 117 2.49 -9.74 6.30
CA ALA A 117 1.45 -8.96 5.65
C ALA A 117 0.86 -9.70 4.43
N ASP A 118 -0.32 -9.27 3.99
CA ASP A 118 -1.02 -9.85 2.83
C ASP A 118 -0.59 -9.19 1.52
N PHE A 119 -0.28 -7.89 1.57
CA PHE A 119 0.33 -7.17 0.46
C PHE A 119 1.12 -5.97 0.98
N ARG A 120 1.95 -5.40 0.10
CA ARG A 120 2.71 -4.18 0.37
C ARG A 120 2.79 -3.30 -0.86
N ILE A 121 2.82 -1.98 -0.64
CA ILE A 121 3.23 -1.01 -1.66
C ILE A 121 4.72 -0.75 -1.45
N GLY A 122 5.52 -0.95 -2.49
CA GLY A 122 6.97 -0.74 -2.48
C GLY A 122 7.43 0.33 -3.45
N ASN A 123 8.73 0.64 -3.38
CA ASN A 123 9.43 1.70 -4.11
C ASN A 123 8.89 3.11 -3.84
N ALA A 124 8.05 3.29 -2.81
CA ALA A 124 7.40 4.55 -2.56
C ALA A 124 8.44 5.66 -2.28
N PRO A 125 8.52 6.70 -3.14
CA PRO A 125 9.46 7.80 -2.92
C PRO A 125 9.02 8.65 -1.73
N ALA A 126 9.96 9.45 -1.22
CA ALA A 126 9.63 10.48 -0.24
C ALA A 126 8.54 11.41 -0.79
N GLY A 127 7.44 11.58 -0.06
CA GLY A 127 6.28 12.38 -0.49
C GLY A 127 5.12 11.57 -1.07
N PHE A 128 5.27 10.27 -1.32
CA PHE A 128 4.14 9.39 -1.57
C PHE A 128 3.38 9.13 -0.26
N ALA A 129 2.12 9.56 -0.17
CA ALA A 129 1.28 9.40 1.02
C ALA A 129 -0.04 8.73 0.68
N ILE A 130 -0.50 7.78 1.51
CA ILE A 130 -1.71 6.99 1.25
C ILE A 130 -2.88 7.56 2.06
N GLY A 131 -3.95 7.96 1.37
CA GLY A 131 -5.19 8.44 1.99
C GLY A 131 -6.16 7.31 2.33
N ALA A 132 -6.29 6.34 1.43
CA ALA A 132 -7.19 5.20 1.61
C ALA A 132 -6.73 3.99 0.79
N VAL A 133 -7.05 2.78 1.29
CA VAL A 133 -6.96 1.54 0.52
C VAL A 133 -8.28 0.79 0.68
N ALA A 134 -8.76 0.21 -0.41
CA ALA A 134 -9.93 -0.66 -0.39
C ALA A 134 -9.67 -1.91 -1.22
N VAL A 135 -10.27 -3.02 -0.79
CA VAL A 135 -10.26 -4.29 -1.51
C VAL A 135 -11.69 -4.62 -1.92
N ARG A 136 -11.89 -5.03 -3.17
CA ARG A 136 -13.19 -5.38 -3.73
C ARG A 136 -13.08 -6.66 -4.54
N ALA A 137 -14.04 -7.57 -4.37
CA ALA A 137 -14.20 -8.70 -5.29
C ALA A 137 -14.60 -8.18 -6.68
N VAL A 138 -14.16 -8.89 -7.71
CA VAL A 138 -14.52 -8.64 -9.13
C VAL A 138 -15.61 -9.59 -9.57
#